data_AF-A0A9X3IRK9-F1
#
_entry.id   AF-A0A9X3IRK9-F1
#
_cell.length_a   1.000
_cell.length_b   1.000
_cell.length_c   1.000
_cell.angle_alpha   90.00
_cell.angle_beta   90.00
_cell.angle_gamma   90.00
#
_symmetry.space_group_name_H-M   'P 1'
#
loop_
_entity.id
_entity.type
_entity.pdbx_description
1 polymer ?
#
loop_
_entity_poly.entity_id
_entity_poly.type
_entity_poly.pdbx_seq_one_letter_code
_entity_poly.pdbx_strand_id
1 'polypeptide(L)'
;MYSYESEGHDFRCVHKGRKCYNDFYKNRLGEEIKDLLIKRNIDSDFAGKLVADIFSETKAGDLIEYSRAIHAEMDAITTLARLQSSNTKGKTIYCTTYPCHNCARHIVAAGIIRVVYIEPYEKSLALKLHDDSITDSSEHGKVVFVPYEGVSPSKYNSFFKIHEPRKRSDGSANLIDISQSKQIDPQFLDSYHAYEDKITQSLEQDDQDSSSNNQ
;
A
#
# COMPACT_ATOMS: atom_id res chain seq x y z
N MET A 1 -9.24 20.14 15.20
CA MET A 1 -8.15 19.25 15.68
C MET A 1 -8.82 17.92 15.90
N TYR A 2 -8.33 16.75 15.50
CA TYR A 2 -8.96 15.49 15.94
C TYR A 2 -8.77 15.39 17.47
N SER A 3 -9.63 16.04 18.25
CA SER A 3 -9.75 15.84 19.69
C SER A 3 -10.57 14.58 19.91
N TYR A 4 -10.66 14.12 21.16
CA TYR A 4 -11.56 13.03 21.56
C TYR A 4 -13.05 13.30 21.21
N GLU A 5 -13.39 14.54 20.80
CA GLU A 5 -14.75 15.03 20.49
C GLU A 5 -14.95 15.48 19.04
N SER A 6 -13.92 15.48 18.18
CA SER A 6 -13.99 16.33 16.98
C SER A 6 -14.70 15.69 15.79
N GLU A 7 -15.82 16.29 15.43
CA GLU A 7 -16.55 16.11 14.18
C GLU A 7 -16.05 17.11 13.13
N GLY A 8 -15.44 16.63 12.04
CA GLY A 8 -15.44 17.36 10.76
C GLY A 8 -14.10 17.70 10.09
N HIS A 9 -12.97 17.82 10.81
CA HIS A 9 -11.69 18.16 10.18
C HIS A 9 -10.45 17.47 10.77
N ASP A 10 -9.78 16.65 9.95
CA ASP A 10 -8.48 16.03 10.28
C ASP A 10 -7.31 16.87 9.78
N PHE A 11 -6.62 17.51 10.73
CA PHE A 11 -5.39 18.27 10.48
C PHE A 11 -4.18 17.64 11.16
N ARG A 12 -4.21 16.36 11.58
CA ARG A 12 -3.13 15.74 12.37
C ARG A 12 -1.73 16.01 11.81
N CYS A 13 -1.56 15.90 10.49
CA CYS A 13 -0.29 16.18 9.82
C CYS A 13 0.08 17.67 9.78
N VAL A 14 -0.87 18.58 9.53
CA VAL A 14 -0.61 20.01 9.23
C VAL A 14 -0.99 20.99 10.34
N HIS A 15 -1.49 20.51 11.47
CA HIS A 15 -2.15 21.33 12.49
C HIS A 15 -1.29 22.45 13.07
N LYS A 16 0.02 22.24 13.21
CA LYS A 16 0.94 23.22 13.78
C LYS A 16 1.83 23.79 12.68
N GLY A 17 1.43 24.93 12.13
CA GLY A 17 2.22 25.68 11.14
C GLY A 17 2.25 25.09 9.74
N ARG A 18 1.33 24.16 9.39
CA ARG A 18 1.26 23.50 8.07
C ARG A 18 2.53 22.74 7.68
N LYS A 19 3.30 22.27 8.67
CA LYS A 19 4.55 21.52 8.46
C LYS A 19 4.32 20.02 8.68
N CYS A 20 4.93 19.19 7.84
CA CYS A 20 5.03 17.76 8.08
C CYS A 20 6.02 17.51 9.22
N TYR A 21 5.52 16.96 10.34
CA TYR A 21 6.35 16.63 11.49
C TYR A 21 7.35 15.51 11.16
N ASN A 22 6.98 14.59 10.28
CA ASN A 22 7.86 13.50 9.89
C ASN A 22 9.13 14.01 9.20
N ASP A 23 8.95 14.88 8.20
CA ASP A 23 10.06 15.45 7.44
C ASP A 23 10.91 16.37 8.33
N PHE A 24 10.27 17.13 9.23
CA PHE A 24 10.99 17.99 10.18
C PHE A 24 11.96 17.18 11.06
N TYR A 25 11.50 16.07 11.64
CA TYR A 25 12.35 15.25 12.51
C TYR A 25 13.37 14.42 11.72
N LYS A 26 13.05 13.97 10.50
CA LYS A 26 14.05 13.35 9.60
C LYS A 26 15.17 14.31 9.23
N ASN A 27 14.85 15.55 8.86
CA ASN A 27 15.85 16.56 8.54
C ASN A 27 16.74 16.83 9.76
N ARG A 28 16.15 16.93 10.95
CA ARG A 28 16.91 17.08 12.20
C ARG A 28 17.83 15.89 12.47
N LEU A 29 17.35 14.66 12.27
CA LEU A 29 18.18 13.46 12.38
C LEU A 29 19.34 13.51 11.37
N GLY A 30 19.10 13.99 10.15
CA GLY A 30 20.14 14.25 9.14
C GLY A 30 21.20 15.23 9.62
N GLU A 31 20.80 16.36 10.22
CA GLU A 31 21.74 17.33 10.82
C GLU A 31 22.52 16.72 11.99
N GLU A 32 21.88 15.92 12.85
CA GLU A 32 22.57 15.24 13.95
C GLU A 32 23.62 14.22 13.44
N ILE A 33 23.31 13.50 12.35
CA ILE A 33 24.26 12.61 11.68
C ILE A 33 25.41 13.43 11.07
N LYS A 34 25.10 14.52 10.38
CA LYS A 34 26.10 15.42 9.79
C LYS A 34 27.07 15.97 10.83
N ASP A 35 26.56 16.44 11.96
CA ASP A 35 27.35 16.94 13.08
C ASP A 35 28.28 15.86 13.65
N LEU A 36 27.82 14.61 13.74
CA LEU A 36 28.65 13.47 14.16
C LEU A 36 29.76 13.15 13.15
N LEU A 37 29.49 13.27 11.85
CA LEU A 37 30.48 13.07 10.80
C LEU A 37 31.56 14.17 10.85
N ILE A 38 31.16 15.44 11.01
CA ILE A 38 32.08 16.57 11.14
C ILE A 38 32.97 16.41 12.38
N LYS A 39 32.40 15.99 13.53
CA LYS A 39 33.17 15.70 14.75
C LYS A 39 34.21 14.58 14.57
N ARG A 40 34.05 13.73 13.56
CA ARG A 40 35.01 12.68 13.19
C ARG A 40 35.97 13.12 12.07
N ASN A 41 36.10 14.43 11.85
CA ASN A 41 36.97 15.05 10.85
C ASN A 41 36.58 14.73 9.40
N ILE A 42 35.29 14.51 9.12
CA ILE A 42 34.78 14.45 7.75
C ILE A 42 34.42 15.86 7.30
N ASP A 43 34.80 16.21 6.07
CA ASP A 43 34.46 17.50 5.46
C ASP A 43 32.95 17.75 5.46
N SER A 44 32.54 19.00 5.70
CA SER A 44 31.12 19.37 5.86
C SER A 44 30.30 19.17 4.59
N ASP A 45 30.87 19.47 3.42
CA ASP A 45 30.18 19.32 2.13
C ASP A 45 30.03 17.84 1.79
N PHE A 46 31.09 17.05 2.01
CA PHE A 46 31.03 15.61 1.83
C PHE A 46 30.06 14.94 2.82
N ALA A 47 30.07 15.36 4.09
CA ALA A 47 29.14 14.86 5.11
C ALA A 47 27.68 15.15 4.72
N GLY A 48 27.39 16.33 4.17
CA GLY A 48 26.05 16.67 3.68
C GLY A 48 25.57 15.74 2.55
N LYS A 49 26.44 15.44 1.58
CA LYS A 49 26.14 14.49 0.51
C LYS A 49 25.91 13.08 1.04
N LEU A 50 26.80 12.61 1.93
CA LEU A 50 26.68 11.29 2.53
C LEU A 50 25.36 11.14 3.32
N VAL A 51 24.93 12.18 4.03
CA VAL A 51 23.62 12.16 4.71
C VAL A 51 22.48 12.05 3.70
N ALA A 52 22.52 12.79 2.59
CA ALA A 52 21.51 12.67 1.55
C ALA A 52 21.45 11.24 0.98
N ASP A 53 22.61 10.65 0.69
CA ASP A 53 22.74 9.28 0.20
C ASP A 53 22.21 8.25 1.22
N ILE A 54 22.48 8.44 2.52
CA ILE A 54 21.93 7.59 3.57
C ILE A 54 20.39 7.58 3.52
N PHE A 55 19.76 8.73 3.35
CA PHE A 55 18.29 8.79 3.33
C PHE A 55 17.68 8.31 2.01
N SER A 56 18.36 8.44 0.87
CA SER A 56 17.87 7.99 -0.44
C SER A 56 18.16 6.52 -0.73
N GLU A 57 19.32 6.01 -0.31
CA GLU A 57 19.79 4.66 -0.64
C GLU A 57 19.50 3.63 0.46
N THR A 58 19.06 4.06 1.64
CA THR A 58 18.74 3.16 2.75
C THR A 58 17.31 3.33 3.25
N LYS A 59 16.88 2.42 4.15
CA LYS A 59 15.55 2.48 4.79
C LYS A 59 15.38 3.63 5.77
N ALA A 60 16.41 4.43 6.06
CA ALA A 60 16.29 5.63 6.89
C ALA A 60 15.28 6.64 6.30
N GLY A 61 15.18 6.71 4.98
CA GLY A 61 14.18 7.51 4.27
C GLY A 61 12.74 7.06 4.50
N ASP A 62 12.52 5.78 4.82
CA ASP A 62 11.18 5.20 4.97
C ASP A 62 10.60 5.34 6.39
N LEU A 63 11.31 5.99 7.33
CA LEU A 63 10.80 6.20 8.70
C LEU A 63 9.48 6.97 8.70
N ILE A 64 8.52 6.54 9.51
CA ILE A 64 7.17 7.15 9.59
C ILE A 64 6.77 7.48 11.04
N GLU A 65 7.61 7.11 12.01
CA GLU A 65 7.36 7.20 13.45
C GLU A 65 7.15 8.62 13.94
N TYR A 66 7.72 9.60 13.23
CA TYR A 66 7.57 11.02 13.55
C TYR A 66 6.30 11.64 12.92
N SER A 67 5.58 10.88 12.09
CA SER A 67 4.30 11.30 11.55
C SER A 67 3.23 11.33 12.64
N ARG A 68 2.39 12.38 12.60
CA ARG A 68 1.18 12.46 13.45
C ARG A 68 -0.04 11.82 12.80
N ALA A 69 0.02 11.58 11.50
CA ALA A 69 -1.02 10.85 10.79
C ALA A 69 -0.89 9.36 11.14
N ILE A 70 -2.02 8.68 11.32
CA ILE A 70 -2.07 7.24 11.47
C ILE A 70 -2.60 6.62 10.18
N HIS A 71 -2.23 5.38 9.93
CA HIS A 71 -2.73 4.66 8.77
C HIS A 71 -4.22 4.30 8.92
N ALA A 72 -4.88 4.04 7.81
CA ALA A 72 -6.30 3.73 7.77
C ALA A 72 -6.68 2.50 8.62
N GLU A 73 -5.83 1.49 8.68
CA GLU A 73 -6.04 0.26 9.45
C GLU A 73 -6.04 0.53 10.95
N MET A 74 -5.08 1.35 11.41
CA MET A 74 -5.00 1.77 12.81
C MET A 74 -6.19 2.67 13.18
N ASP A 75 -6.58 3.58 12.30
CA ASP A 75 -7.74 4.46 12.50
C ASP A 75 -9.05 3.64 12.57
N ALA A 76 -9.20 2.62 11.73
CA ALA A 76 -10.34 1.71 11.75
C ALA A 76 -10.43 0.92 13.07
N ILE A 77 -9.32 0.33 13.52
CA ILE A 77 -9.25 -0.42 14.78
C ILE A 77 -9.58 0.48 15.97
N THR A 78 -8.92 1.64 16.05
CA THR A 78 -9.11 2.58 17.17
C THR A 78 -10.49 3.21 17.17
N THR A 79 -11.06 3.50 16.00
CA THR A 79 -12.44 3.98 15.88
C THR A 79 -13.43 2.94 16.38
N LEU A 80 -13.25 1.66 16.02
CA LEU A 80 -14.10 0.61 16.55
C LEU A 80 -13.96 0.46 18.06
N ALA A 81 -12.76 0.62 18.61
CA ALA A 81 -12.54 0.59 20.06
C ALA A 81 -13.22 1.75 20.82
N ARG A 82 -13.40 2.91 20.18
CA ARG A 82 -14.19 4.02 20.77
C ARG A 82 -15.69 3.74 20.75
N LEU A 83 -16.16 2.95 19.78
CA LEU A 83 -17.56 2.59 19.66
C LEU A 83 -17.88 1.47 20.66
N GLN A 84 -18.70 1.77 21.68
CA GLN A 84 -19.05 0.81 22.74
C GLN A 84 -19.86 -0.41 22.24
N SER A 85 -20.33 -0.41 20.99
CA SER A 85 -21.26 -1.40 20.44
C SER A 85 -20.58 -2.57 19.72
N SER A 86 -19.26 -2.57 19.54
CA SER A 86 -18.58 -3.64 18.78
C SER A 86 -17.13 -3.86 19.19
N ASN A 87 -16.54 -4.95 18.72
CA ASN A 87 -15.11 -5.27 18.87
C ASN A 87 -14.50 -5.72 17.55
N THR A 88 -13.17 -5.92 17.52
CA THR A 88 -12.40 -6.36 16.35
C THR A 88 -12.17 -7.86 16.26
N LYS A 89 -12.45 -8.61 17.33
CA LYS A 89 -12.09 -10.03 17.44
C LYS A 89 -12.88 -10.89 16.46
N GLY A 90 -12.19 -11.75 15.72
CA GLY A 90 -12.79 -12.65 14.73
C GLY A 90 -13.28 -11.96 13.47
N LYS A 91 -12.96 -10.68 13.26
CA LYS A 91 -13.44 -9.91 12.10
C LYS A 91 -12.46 -9.93 10.93
N THR A 92 -12.94 -9.43 9.80
CA THR A 92 -12.17 -9.16 8.59
C THR A 92 -12.02 -7.65 8.41
N ILE A 93 -10.83 -7.19 8.06
CA ILE A 93 -10.57 -5.80 7.65
C ILE A 93 -10.33 -5.72 6.14
N TYR A 94 -10.89 -4.71 5.51
CA TYR A 94 -10.71 -4.43 4.09
C TYR A 94 -9.84 -3.19 3.91
N CYS A 95 -8.80 -3.31 3.10
CA CYS A 95 -7.80 -2.28 2.86
C CYS A 95 -7.68 -2.02 1.36
N THR A 96 -7.43 -0.77 0.96
CA THR A 96 -7.12 -0.49 -0.44
C THR A 96 -5.71 -0.97 -0.78
N THR A 97 -4.77 -0.80 0.14
CA THR A 97 -3.35 -1.12 -0.04
C THR A 97 -2.91 -2.12 1.03
N TYR A 98 -1.99 -3.02 0.68
CA TYR A 98 -1.47 -4.03 1.60
C TYR A 98 -0.87 -3.40 2.87
N PRO A 99 -1.26 -3.85 4.07
CA PRO A 99 -0.84 -3.21 5.31
C PRO A 99 0.67 -3.20 5.54
N CYS A 100 1.21 -2.10 6.08
CA CYS A 100 2.61 -2.05 6.51
C CYS A 100 2.85 -2.94 7.75
N HIS A 101 4.12 -3.29 8.01
CA HIS A 101 4.50 -4.11 9.17
C HIS A 101 4.08 -3.53 10.53
N ASN A 102 3.92 -2.21 10.63
CA ASN A 102 3.40 -1.55 11.83
C ASN A 102 1.87 -1.72 11.95
N CYS A 103 1.11 -1.64 10.86
CA CYS A 103 -0.33 -1.96 10.87
C CYS A 103 -0.57 -3.44 11.18
N ALA A 104 0.23 -4.33 10.59
CA ALA A 104 0.15 -5.78 10.73
C ALA A 104 0.14 -6.23 12.21
N ARG A 105 1.08 -5.74 13.04
CA ARG A 105 1.09 -6.05 14.49
C ARG A 105 -0.19 -5.60 15.22
N HIS A 106 -0.78 -4.48 14.82
CA HIS A 106 -2.03 -4.00 15.43
C HIS A 106 -3.22 -4.86 15.00
N ILE A 107 -3.25 -5.31 13.74
CA ILE A 107 -4.27 -6.21 13.21
C ILE A 107 -4.26 -7.53 13.99
N VAL A 108 -3.07 -8.13 14.18
CA VAL A 108 -2.88 -9.36 14.98
C VAL A 108 -3.33 -9.13 16.43
N ALA A 109 -2.85 -8.07 17.08
CA ALA A 109 -3.20 -7.77 18.48
C ALA A 109 -4.69 -7.47 18.68
N ALA A 110 -5.36 -6.91 17.67
CA ALA A 110 -6.79 -6.65 17.70
C ALA A 110 -7.65 -7.92 17.53
N GLY A 111 -7.03 -9.08 17.26
CA GLY A 111 -7.72 -10.36 17.07
C GLY A 111 -8.50 -10.43 15.76
N ILE A 112 -8.15 -9.60 14.77
CA ILE A 112 -8.66 -9.71 13.39
C ILE A 112 -8.08 -10.98 12.79
N ILE A 113 -8.90 -11.76 12.09
CA ILE A 113 -8.50 -13.07 11.56
C ILE A 113 -8.20 -13.04 10.06
N ARG A 114 -8.62 -11.98 9.37
CA ARG A 114 -8.48 -11.87 7.92
C ARG A 114 -8.30 -10.42 7.47
N VAL A 115 -7.39 -10.21 6.53
CA VAL A 115 -7.17 -8.95 5.81
C VAL A 115 -7.45 -9.19 4.34
N VAL A 116 -8.23 -8.30 3.73
CA VAL A 116 -8.49 -8.30 2.29
C VAL A 116 -7.95 -6.99 1.72
N TYR A 117 -7.05 -7.05 0.74
CA TYR A 117 -6.38 -5.87 0.17
C TYR A 117 -6.48 -5.82 -1.36
N ILE A 118 -6.49 -4.63 -1.97
CA ILE A 118 -6.57 -4.52 -3.44
C ILE A 118 -5.17 -4.41 -4.06
N GLU A 119 -4.38 -3.46 -3.58
CA GLU A 119 -3.08 -3.12 -4.15
C GLU A 119 -1.95 -3.71 -3.29
N PRO A 120 -0.92 -4.33 -3.90
CA PRO A 120 0.26 -4.81 -3.17
C PRO A 120 1.06 -3.63 -2.59
N TYR A 121 1.90 -3.91 -1.59
CA TYR A 121 2.81 -2.93 -0.99
C TYR A 121 4.17 -3.58 -0.71
N GLU A 122 5.03 -3.54 -1.72
CA GLU A 122 6.34 -4.23 -1.74
C GLU A 122 7.27 -3.85 -0.59
N LYS A 123 7.17 -2.62 -0.08
CA LYS A 123 7.98 -2.15 1.07
C LYS A 123 7.54 -2.76 2.39
N SER A 124 6.39 -3.44 2.45
CA SER A 124 5.91 -4.05 3.67
C SER A 124 6.76 -5.24 4.07
N LEU A 125 7.22 -5.23 5.32
CA LEU A 125 7.89 -6.36 5.94
C LEU A 125 6.92 -7.21 6.78
N ALA A 126 5.60 -7.09 6.55
CA ALA A 126 4.59 -7.70 7.42
C ALA A 126 4.76 -9.22 7.52
N LEU A 127 4.77 -9.94 6.38
CA LEU A 127 5.01 -11.39 6.37
C LEU A 127 6.38 -11.74 6.94
N LYS A 128 7.43 -10.99 6.57
CA LYS A 128 8.79 -11.29 7.03
C LYS A 128 8.99 -11.15 8.55
N LEU A 129 8.30 -10.20 9.18
CA LEU A 129 8.47 -9.89 10.61
C LEU A 129 7.44 -10.58 11.52
N HIS A 130 6.33 -11.05 10.95
CA HIS A 130 5.21 -11.62 11.69
C HIS A 130 4.75 -12.94 11.03
N ASP A 131 5.66 -13.73 10.46
CA ASP A 131 5.38 -15.02 9.80
C ASP A 131 4.82 -16.07 10.77
N ASP A 132 5.09 -15.90 12.06
CA ASP A 132 4.54 -16.68 13.17
C ASP A 132 3.03 -16.48 13.37
N SER A 133 2.49 -15.34 12.93
CA SER A 133 1.14 -14.89 13.24
C SER A 133 0.33 -14.43 12.02
N ILE A 134 0.98 -14.25 10.87
CA ILE A 134 0.40 -13.83 9.61
C ILE A 134 0.78 -14.81 8.51
N THR A 135 -0.13 -15.04 7.58
CA THR A 135 0.08 -15.89 6.42
C THR A 135 -0.70 -15.34 5.22
N ASP A 136 -0.24 -15.60 4.01
CA ASP A 136 -0.99 -15.40 2.76
C ASP A 136 -1.80 -16.63 2.35
N SER A 137 -1.60 -17.74 3.08
CA SER A 137 -2.18 -19.04 2.84
C SER A 137 -3.19 -19.41 3.93
N SER A 138 -3.99 -20.44 3.72
CA SER A 138 -4.98 -20.86 4.73
C SER A 138 -4.34 -21.69 5.85
N GLU A 139 -3.73 -21.04 6.84
CA GLU A 139 -3.20 -21.69 8.05
C GLU A 139 -4.06 -21.41 9.28
N HIS A 140 -4.27 -22.44 10.11
CA HIS A 140 -5.06 -22.31 11.33
C HIS A 140 -4.32 -21.48 12.39
N GLY A 141 -5.01 -20.50 12.99
CA GLY A 141 -4.50 -19.70 14.11
C GLY A 141 -3.69 -18.46 13.71
N LYS A 142 -3.44 -18.26 12.42
CA LYS A 142 -2.80 -17.06 11.87
C LYS A 142 -3.82 -16.13 11.21
N VAL A 143 -3.45 -14.86 11.08
CA VAL A 143 -4.20 -13.87 10.33
C VAL A 143 -3.93 -14.07 8.85
N VAL A 144 -4.99 -14.26 8.07
CA VAL A 144 -4.88 -14.55 6.63
C VAL A 144 -4.96 -13.26 5.83
N PHE A 145 -3.92 -12.93 5.08
CA PHE A 145 -3.85 -11.78 4.18
C PHE A 145 -4.11 -12.26 2.75
N VAL A 146 -5.20 -11.81 2.14
CA VAL A 146 -5.57 -12.23 0.79
C VAL A 146 -5.86 -11.04 -0.11
N PRO A 147 -5.50 -11.14 -1.41
CA PRO A 147 -5.92 -10.16 -2.37
C PRO A 147 -7.46 -10.13 -2.48
N TYR A 148 -7.98 -8.96 -2.81
CA TYR A 148 -9.39 -8.77 -3.11
C TYR A 148 -9.70 -9.39 -4.46
N GLU A 149 -10.65 -10.32 -4.48
CA GLU A 149 -11.19 -10.90 -5.71
C GLU A 149 -12.52 -10.22 -6.05
N GLY A 150 -12.58 -9.57 -7.21
CA GLY A 150 -13.79 -8.90 -7.68
C GLY A 150 -13.52 -7.65 -8.50
N VAL A 151 -14.55 -6.81 -8.65
CA VAL A 151 -14.43 -5.52 -9.34
C VAL A 151 -14.02 -4.46 -8.33
N SER A 152 -12.79 -3.95 -8.44
CA SER A 152 -12.34 -2.86 -7.59
C SER A 152 -13.23 -1.61 -7.78
N PRO A 153 -13.45 -0.79 -6.74
CA PRO A 153 -14.31 0.38 -6.85
C PRO A 153 -13.90 1.37 -7.96
N SER A 154 -12.59 1.51 -8.22
CA SER A 154 -12.05 2.37 -9.27
C SER A 154 -12.41 1.89 -10.68
N LYS A 155 -12.48 0.57 -10.88
CA LYS A 155 -12.81 -0.08 -12.16
C LYS A 155 -14.32 -0.28 -12.36
N TYR A 156 -15.14 -0.15 -11.31
CA TYR A 156 -16.58 -0.31 -11.43
C TYR A 156 -17.18 0.57 -12.53
N ASN A 157 -16.78 1.84 -12.58
CA ASN A 157 -17.24 2.75 -13.62
C ASN A 157 -16.72 2.37 -15.02
N SER A 158 -15.52 1.81 -15.17
CA SER A 158 -15.08 1.37 -16.50
C SER A 158 -15.85 0.14 -16.99
N PHE A 159 -16.24 -0.77 -16.11
CA PHE A 159 -16.99 -1.98 -16.47
C PHE A 159 -18.47 -1.72 -16.74
N PHE A 160 -19.12 -0.90 -15.90
CA PHE A 160 -20.57 -0.73 -15.93
C PHE A 160 -21.03 0.57 -16.59
N LYS A 161 -20.11 1.42 -17.06
CA LYS A 161 -20.46 2.58 -17.89
C LYS A 161 -20.75 2.10 -19.30
N ILE A 162 -21.88 2.56 -19.82
CA ILE A 162 -22.23 2.36 -21.22
C ILE A 162 -21.27 3.21 -22.06
N HIS A 163 -20.36 2.55 -22.78
CA HIS A 163 -19.38 3.21 -23.66
C HIS A 163 -19.98 3.67 -24.98
N GLU A 164 -21.06 3.02 -25.44
CA GLU A 164 -21.71 3.35 -26.71
C GLU A 164 -23.00 4.16 -26.54
N PRO A 165 -23.31 5.07 -27.49
CA PRO A 165 -24.56 5.83 -27.43
C PRO A 165 -25.77 4.90 -27.50
N ARG A 166 -26.68 5.04 -26.52
CA ARG A 166 -27.91 4.21 -26.43
C ARG A 166 -28.90 4.47 -27.57
N LYS A 167 -28.80 5.62 -28.24
CA LYS A 167 -29.70 6.04 -29.31
C LYS A 167 -28.91 6.53 -30.52
N ARG A 168 -29.44 6.27 -31.71
CA ARG A 168 -28.97 6.87 -32.96
C ARG A 168 -29.47 8.31 -33.06
N SER A 169 -28.93 9.05 -34.02
CA SER A 169 -29.33 10.45 -34.31
C SER A 169 -30.81 10.61 -34.66
N ASP A 170 -31.47 9.54 -35.12
CA ASP A 170 -32.91 9.48 -35.42
C ASP A 170 -33.80 9.17 -34.20
N GLY A 171 -33.22 8.97 -33.02
CA GLY A 171 -33.93 8.64 -31.78
C GLY A 171 -34.25 7.15 -31.58
N SER A 172 -33.95 6.29 -32.56
CA SER A 172 -34.08 4.84 -32.43
C SER A 172 -33.02 4.25 -31.49
N ALA A 173 -33.35 3.16 -30.81
CA ALA A 173 -32.42 2.48 -29.90
C ALA A 173 -31.31 1.77 -30.70
N ASN A 174 -30.07 1.88 -30.24
CA ASN A 174 -29.00 1.01 -30.72
C ASN A 174 -29.19 -0.39 -30.12
N LEU A 175 -29.32 -1.39 -30.98
CA LEU A 175 -29.33 -2.79 -30.58
C LEU A 175 -27.88 -3.22 -30.32
N ILE A 176 -27.55 -3.51 -29.06
CA ILE A 176 -26.25 -4.03 -28.68
C ILE A 176 -26.26 -5.53 -28.94
N ASP A 177 -25.41 -5.99 -29.86
CA ASP A 177 -25.17 -7.42 -30.06
C ASP A 177 -24.18 -7.92 -28.99
N ILE A 178 -24.71 -8.72 -28.06
CA ILE A 178 -23.93 -9.27 -26.94
C ILE A 178 -22.82 -10.19 -27.47
N SER A 179 -23.02 -10.86 -28.61
CA SER A 179 -22.05 -11.81 -29.18
C SER A 179 -20.79 -11.16 -29.74
N GLN A 180 -20.86 -9.87 -30.09
CA GLN A 180 -19.74 -9.10 -30.65
C GLN A 180 -19.08 -8.17 -29.62
N SER A 181 -19.58 -8.16 -28.39
CA SER A 181 -19.08 -7.31 -27.32
C SER A 181 -17.71 -7.81 -26.84
N LYS A 182 -16.73 -6.91 -26.79
CA LYS A 182 -15.37 -7.23 -26.30
C LYS A 182 -15.32 -7.14 -24.78
N GLN A 183 -14.51 -7.99 -24.17
CA GLN A 183 -14.19 -7.89 -22.75
C GLN A 183 -13.47 -6.56 -22.47
N ILE A 184 -13.92 -5.83 -21.46
CA ILE A 184 -13.42 -4.48 -21.12
C ILE A 184 -12.03 -4.55 -20.46
N ASP A 185 -11.72 -5.61 -19.74
CA ASP A 185 -10.44 -5.79 -19.04
C ASP A 185 -10.03 -7.26 -19.08
N PRO A 186 -8.82 -7.61 -19.56
CA PRO A 186 -8.31 -8.97 -19.46
C PRO A 186 -8.05 -9.33 -17.98
N GLN A 187 -8.55 -10.47 -17.54
CA GLN A 187 -8.26 -11.00 -16.20
C GLN A 187 -6.97 -11.81 -16.22
N PHE A 188 -6.07 -11.51 -15.28
CA PHE A 188 -4.93 -12.37 -14.97
C PHE A 188 -5.34 -13.30 -13.81
N LEU A 189 -5.17 -14.61 -14.00
CA LEU A 189 -5.57 -15.64 -13.02
C LEU A 189 -4.53 -15.83 -11.90
N ASP A 190 -3.32 -15.33 -12.08
CA ASP A 190 -2.22 -15.48 -11.14
C ASP A 190 -2.24 -14.38 -10.07
N SER A 191 -1.69 -14.69 -8.89
CA SER A 191 -1.37 -13.66 -7.89
C SER A 191 -0.32 -12.69 -8.45
N TYR A 192 -0.28 -11.46 -7.94
CA TYR A 192 0.68 -10.45 -8.40
C TYR A 192 2.13 -10.95 -8.34
N HIS A 193 2.52 -11.58 -7.23
CA HIS A 193 3.86 -12.16 -7.07
C HIS A 193 4.11 -13.29 -8.08
N ALA A 194 3.16 -14.19 -8.27
CA ALA A 194 3.30 -15.25 -9.27
C ALA A 194 3.36 -14.69 -10.71
N TYR A 195 2.68 -13.57 -10.97
CA TYR A 195 2.72 -12.89 -12.25
C TYR A 195 4.07 -12.18 -12.48
N GLU A 196 4.59 -11.48 -11.48
CA GLU A 196 5.93 -10.88 -11.52
C GLU A 196 7.02 -11.94 -11.70
N ASP A 197 6.94 -13.06 -10.97
CA ASP A 197 7.87 -14.17 -11.11
C ASP A 197 7.84 -14.74 -12.54
N LYS A 198 6.65 -14.92 -13.11
CA LYS A 198 6.48 -15.37 -14.50
C LYS A 198 7.02 -14.38 -15.53
N ILE A 199 6.76 -13.09 -15.34
CA ILE A 199 7.31 -12.05 -16.23
C ILE A 199 8.84 -12.05 -16.16
N THR A 200 9.41 -12.12 -14.96
CA THR A 200 10.85 -12.12 -14.75
C THR A 200 11.48 -13.33 -15.45
N GLN A 201 10.90 -14.52 -15.27
CA GLN A 201 11.34 -15.73 -15.96
C GLN A 201 11.23 -15.63 -17.49
N SER A 202 10.16 -15.02 -18.02
CA SER A 202 10.02 -14.83 -19.47
C SER A 202 11.06 -13.86 -20.05
N LEU A 203 11.39 -12.78 -19.33
CA LEU A 203 12.40 -11.83 -19.75
C LEU A 203 13.80 -12.46 -19.73
N GLU A 204 14.10 -13.28 -18.73
CA GLU A 204 15.36 -14.04 -18.67
C GLU A 204 15.50 -15.06 -19.81
N GLN A 205 14.40 -15.69 -20.23
CA GLN A 205 14.39 -16.60 -21.39
C GLN A 205 14.59 -15.85 -22.71
N ASP A 206 13.94 -14.70 -22.89
CA ASP A 206 14.11 -13.86 -24.08
C ASP A 206 15.55 -13.33 -24.20
N ASP A 207 16.20 -12.99 -23.08
CA ASP A 207 17.61 -12.59 -23.03
C ASP A 207 18.57 -13.75 -23.37
N GLN A 208 18.22 -14.99 -23.00
CA GLN A 208 19.00 -16.19 -23.34
C GLN A 208 18.84 -16.59 -24.81
N ASP A 209 17.64 -16.48 -25.37
CA ASP A 209 17.35 -16.81 -26.76
C ASP A 209 17.92 -15.76 -27.74
N SER A 210 17.92 -14.48 -27.35
CA SER A 210 18.57 -13.40 -28.11
C SER A 210 20.11 -13.47 -28.06
N SER A 211 20.67 -14.01 -26.97
CA SER A 211 22.11 -14.30 -26.87
C SER A 211 22.53 -15.53 -27.69
N SER A 212 21.63 -16.49 -27.89
CA SER A 212 21.89 -17.73 -28.64
C SER A 212 21.74 -17.57 -30.16
N ASN A 213 20.95 -16.59 -30.63
CA ASN A 213 20.80 -16.25 -32.05
C ASN A 213 21.88 -15.30 -32.60
N ASN A 214 22.84 -14.88 -31.76
CA ASN A 214 23.94 -13.99 -32.14
C ASN A 214 25.32 -14.71 -32.20
N GLN A 215 25.33 -16.05 -32.24
CA GLN A 215 26.53 -16.87 -32.50
C GLN A 215 26.48 -17.57 -33.86
#